data_AF-A0A834D0U1-F1
#
_entry.id   AF-A0A834D0U1-F1
#
_cell.length_a   1.000
_cell.length_b   1.000
_cell.length_c   1.000
_cell.angle_alpha   90.00
_cell.angle_beta   90.00
_cell.angle_gamma   90.00
#
_symmetry.space_group_name_H-M   'P 1'
#
loop_
_entity.id
_entity.type
_entity.pdbx_description
1 polymer ?
#
loop_
_entity_poly.entity_id
_entity_poly.type
_entity_poly.pdbx_seq_one_letter_code
_entity_poly.pdbx_strand_id
1 'polypeptide(L)'
;MSRPLFLRILNEVEVYEPYFVQRRDNAGRLGLSSMQKITAALRMLAYGVTGDFMDEYIRIGESTAMESLKKFCKTIVTIFSDEYLRSPNANDIARLLVVGEQRGFPGMLGSIDCMHWKWKNCPAAWKERSFIFTELAQGRAPPVNYTINGNDYTMGYYLADGIYPKWSTFVKTIPSPQGNKKKNFARAQESARKDVERAFGVLQQRFAIVRGPSRLFKVNDLTNIMKTCVILHNMIIEDERDDSQGLNMEYDQLDDDIPELSRNPTNEFMNFIQRHHEIRDSSAHHHLQVDLIEHHWQFHSQQ
;
A
#
# COMPACT_ATOMS: atom_id res chain seq x y z
N MET A 1 8.90 3.97 -17.44
CA MET A 1 9.79 2.81 -17.20
C MET A 1 10.95 2.89 -18.17
N SER A 2 12.16 3.03 -17.66
CA SER A 2 13.38 3.07 -18.45
C SER A 2 13.67 1.71 -19.11
N ARG A 3 14.52 1.71 -20.14
CA ARG A 3 15.00 0.48 -20.78
C ARG A 3 15.81 -0.41 -19.79
N PRO A 4 16.74 0.12 -18.97
CA PRO A 4 17.44 -0.67 -17.96
C PRO A 4 16.51 -1.38 -16.98
N LEU A 5 15.52 -0.67 -16.41
CA LEU A 5 14.55 -1.28 -15.49
C LEU A 5 13.74 -2.38 -16.17
N PHE A 6 13.29 -2.15 -17.41
CA PHE A 6 12.59 -3.17 -18.18
C PHE A 6 13.46 -4.42 -18.39
N LEU A 7 14.74 -4.28 -18.71
CA LEU A 7 15.65 -5.41 -18.92
C LEU A 7 15.94 -6.16 -17.61
N ARG A 8 16.06 -5.45 -16.47
CA ARG A 8 16.14 -6.07 -15.14
C ARG A 8 14.93 -6.97 -14.90
N ILE A 9 13.72 -6.45 -15.10
CA ILE A 9 12.47 -7.22 -14.94
C ILE A 9 12.44 -8.42 -15.89
N LEU A 10 12.81 -8.23 -17.16
CA LEU A 10 12.79 -9.31 -18.15
C LEU A 10 13.70 -10.47 -17.76
N ASN A 11 14.95 -10.17 -17.36
CA ASN A 11 15.91 -11.19 -16.98
C ASN A 11 15.45 -11.99 -15.76
N GLU A 12 14.99 -11.31 -14.70
CA GLU A 12 14.49 -11.97 -13.49
C GLU A 12 13.26 -12.85 -13.76
N VAL A 13 12.33 -12.37 -14.61
CA VAL A 13 11.13 -13.13 -14.99
C VAL A 13 11.48 -14.36 -15.84
N GLU A 14 12.44 -14.25 -16.76
CA GLU A 14 12.90 -15.38 -17.57
C GLU A 14 13.57 -16.48 -16.73
N VAL A 15 14.39 -16.08 -15.75
CA VAL A 15 15.06 -17.00 -14.83
C VAL A 15 14.04 -17.72 -13.95
N TYR A 16 13.05 -16.99 -13.43
CA TYR A 16 12.11 -17.53 -12.45
C TYR A 16 10.96 -18.34 -13.07
N GLU A 17 10.38 -17.90 -14.18
CA GLU A 17 9.17 -18.50 -14.76
C GLU A 17 9.44 -19.07 -16.16
N PRO A 18 9.60 -20.41 -16.28
CA PRO A 18 9.95 -21.07 -17.54
C PRO A 18 8.96 -20.88 -18.69
N TYR A 19 7.74 -20.39 -18.41
CA TYR A 19 6.77 -20.01 -19.43
C TYR A 19 7.26 -18.85 -20.30
N PHE A 20 8.03 -17.91 -19.75
CA PHE A 20 8.48 -16.74 -20.51
C PHE A 20 9.55 -17.11 -21.51
N VAL A 21 10.47 -18.00 -21.14
CA VAL A 21 11.54 -18.54 -21.99
C VAL A 21 10.99 -18.98 -23.35
N GLN A 22 11.59 -18.47 -24.43
CA GLN A 22 11.18 -18.80 -25.79
C GLN A 22 11.50 -20.28 -26.09
N ARG A 23 10.53 -21.02 -26.61
CA ARG A 23 10.67 -22.44 -26.98
C ARG A 23 10.25 -22.66 -28.42
N ARG A 24 10.71 -23.76 -29.01
CA ARG A 24 10.18 -24.25 -30.29
C ARG A 24 8.92 -25.05 -30.06
N ASP A 25 7.94 -24.90 -30.94
CA ASP A 25 6.76 -25.76 -30.98
C ASP A 25 7.08 -27.15 -31.54
N ASN A 26 6.10 -28.05 -31.52
CA ASN A 26 6.25 -29.42 -32.04
C ASN A 26 6.54 -29.46 -33.56
N ALA A 27 6.31 -28.36 -34.28
CA ALA A 27 6.64 -28.21 -35.71
C ALA A 27 8.01 -27.55 -35.93
N GLY A 28 8.78 -27.31 -34.85
CA GLY A 28 10.12 -26.71 -34.88
C GLY A 28 10.13 -25.19 -35.06
N ARG A 29 8.98 -24.51 -35.08
CA ARG A 29 8.89 -23.05 -35.21
C ARG A 29 9.15 -22.38 -33.87
N LEU A 30 9.84 -21.24 -33.88
CA LEU A 30 10.05 -20.46 -32.67
C LEU A 30 8.72 -19.86 -32.21
N GLY A 31 8.32 -20.15 -30.97
CA GLY A 31 7.16 -19.53 -30.33
C GLY A 31 7.43 -18.09 -29.93
N LEU A 32 6.47 -17.47 -29.23
CA LEU A 32 6.59 -16.09 -28.74
C LEU A 32 7.79 -15.91 -27.81
N SER A 33 8.53 -14.82 -28.01
CA SER A 33 9.64 -14.45 -27.14
C SER A 33 9.16 -13.91 -25.80
N SER A 34 10.04 -13.96 -24.79
CA SER A 34 9.77 -13.39 -23.47
C SER A 34 9.48 -11.89 -23.56
N MET A 35 10.24 -11.18 -24.41
CA MET A 35 10.02 -9.77 -24.72
C MET A 35 8.58 -9.52 -25.17
N GLN A 36 8.06 -10.33 -26.10
CA GLN A 36 6.69 -10.21 -26.61
C GLN A 36 5.65 -10.43 -25.51
N LYS A 37 5.80 -11.50 -24.72
CA LYS A 37 4.87 -11.87 -23.63
C LYS A 37 4.85 -10.82 -22.51
N ILE A 38 6.02 -10.36 -22.06
CA ILE A 38 6.15 -9.35 -21.01
C ILE A 38 5.64 -8.00 -21.49
N THR A 39 5.97 -7.61 -22.74
CA THR A 39 5.42 -6.38 -23.33
C THR A 39 3.90 -6.43 -23.42
N ALA A 40 3.32 -7.58 -23.75
CA ALA A 40 1.87 -7.75 -23.75
C ALA A 40 1.28 -7.55 -22.35
N ALA A 41 1.85 -8.19 -21.32
CA ALA A 41 1.41 -8.03 -19.94
C ALA A 41 1.49 -6.56 -19.46
N LEU A 42 2.61 -5.89 -19.70
CA LEU A 42 2.79 -4.47 -19.31
C LEU A 42 1.80 -3.54 -20.03
N ARG A 43 1.51 -3.78 -21.32
CA ARG A 43 0.51 -3.01 -22.07
C ARG A 43 -0.90 -3.26 -21.55
N MET A 44 -1.24 -4.49 -21.21
CA MET A 44 -2.53 -4.80 -20.56
C MET A 44 -2.66 -4.08 -19.21
N LEU A 45 -1.59 -4.02 -18.41
CA LEU A 45 -1.59 -3.26 -17.15
C LEU A 45 -1.76 -1.75 -17.40
N ALA A 46 -1.00 -1.19 -18.35
CA ALA A 46 -0.97 0.25 -18.64
C ALA A 46 -2.26 0.75 -19.29
N TYR A 47 -2.80 0.04 -20.27
CA TYR A 47 -3.94 0.47 -21.09
C TYR A 47 -5.27 -0.14 -20.68
N GLY A 48 -5.26 -1.23 -19.89
CA GLY A 48 -6.50 -1.86 -19.41
C GLY A 48 -7.35 -2.49 -20.52
N VAL A 49 -6.76 -2.71 -21.70
CA VAL A 49 -7.44 -3.33 -22.85
C VAL A 49 -7.44 -4.85 -22.76
N THR A 50 -8.49 -5.47 -23.30
CA THR A 50 -8.55 -6.93 -23.51
C THR A 50 -7.55 -7.35 -24.60
N GLY A 51 -7.24 -8.65 -24.65
CA GLY A 51 -6.24 -9.17 -25.59
C GLY A 51 -6.59 -8.93 -27.07
N ASP A 52 -7.84 -8.61 -27.40
CA ASP A 52 -8.28 -8.29 -28.78
C ASP A 52 -7.50 -7.13 -29.41
N PHE A 53 -7.19 -6.09 -28.63
CA PHE A 53 -6.37 -4.97 -29.13
C PHE A 53 -4.88 -5.32 -29.24
N MET A 54 -4.44 -6.35 -28.51
CA MET A 54 -3.05 -6.79 -28.48
C MET A 54 -2.68 -7.62 -29.72
N ASP A 55 -3.66 -8.27 -30.35
CA ASP A 55 -3.46 -9.04 -31.58
C ASP A 55 -3.00 -8.15 -32.74
N GLU A 56 -3.50 -6.91 -32.83
CA GLU A 56 -3.09 -5.96 -33.87
C GLU A 56 -1.64 -5.46 -33.72
N TYR A 57 -1.18 -5.27 -32.47
CA TYR A 57 0.14 -4.69 -32.18
C TYR A 57 1.27 -5.69 -31.98
N ILE A 58 1.00 -6.87 -31.40
CA ILE A 58 2.03 -7.88 -31.07
C ILE A 58 1.75 -9.22 -31.77
N ARG A 59 0.58 -9.38 -32.42
CA ARG A 59 0.13 -10.66 -33.01
C ARG A 59 0.10 -11.79 -32.00
N ILE A 60 -0.46 -11.50 -30.83
CA ILE A 60 -0.65 -12.47 -29.74
C ILE A 60 -2.16 -12.66 -29.55
N GLY A 61 -2.60 -13.92 -29.63
CA GLY A 61 -3.99 -14.27 -29.37
C GLY A 61 -4.42 -13.94 -27.93
N GLU A 62 -5.68 -13.57 -27.75
CA GLU A 62 -6.24 -13.07 -26.48
C GLU A 62 -5.92 -13.97 -25.27
N SER A 63 -6.12 -15.29 -25.42
CA SER A 63 -5.86 -16.27 -24.37
C SER A 63 -4.41 -16.29 -23.90
N THR A 64 -3.47 -16.11 -24.83
CA THR A 64 -2.03 -16.09 -24.56
C THR A 64 -1.61 -14.78 -23.89
N ALA A 65 -2.19 -13.65 -24.29
CA ALA A 65 -1.98 -12.37 -23.63
C ALA A 65 -2.49 -12.41 -22.18
N MET A 66 -3.69 -12.97 -21.96
CA MET A 66 -4.27 -13.13 -20.62
C MET A 66 -3.44 -14.07 -19.73
N GLU A 67 -2.96 -15.20 -20.27
CA GLU A 67 -2.09 -16.11 -19.52
C GLU A 67 -0.75 -15.43 -19.17
N SER A 68 -0.16 -14.71 -20.14
CA SER A 68 1.07 -13.93 -19.92
C SER A 68 0.88 -12.90 -18.81
N LEU A 69 -0.22 -12.16 -18.80
CA LEU A 69 -0.54 -11.21 -17.72
C LEU A 69 -0.60 -11.90 -16.36
N LYS A 70 -1.34 -13.01 -16.25
CA LYS A 70 -1.51 -13.70 -14.96
C LYS A 70 -0.19 -14.26 -14.42
N LYS A 71 0.59 -14.90 -15.28
CA LYS A 71 1.91 -15.43 -14.92
C LYS A 71 2.87 -14.31 -14.57
N PHE A 72 2.92 -13.25 -15.39
CA PHE A 72 3.74 -12.08 -15.12
C PHE A 72 3.43 -11.47 -13.75
N CYS A 73 2.16 -11.16 -13.47
CA CYS A 73 1.78 -10.57 -12.19
C CYS A 73 2.12 -11.47 -11.00
N LYS A 74 1.90 -12.78 -11.12
CA LYS A 74 2.28 -13.73 -10.06
C LYS A 74 3.78 -13.72 -9.84
N THR A 75 4.57 -13.80 -10.91
CA THR A 75 6.04 -13.81 -10.86
C THR A 75 6.59 -12.51 -10.28
N ILE A 76 6.11 -11.35 -10.71
CA ILE A 76 6.53 -10.05 -10.16
C ILE A 76 6.26 -9.98 -8.66
N VAL A 77 5.07 -10.41 -8.22
CA VAL A 77 4.77 -10.45 -6.78
C VAL A 77 5.72 -11.37 -6.05
N THR A 78 6.04 -12.55 -6.57
CA THR A 78 6.94 -13.47 -5.88
C THR A 78 8.38 -12.98 -5.81
N ILE A 79 8.89 -12.33 -6.85
CA ILE A 79 10.28 -11.87 -6.89
C ILE A 79 10.46 -10.59 -6.06
N PHE A 80 9.51 -9.66 -6.14
CA PHE A 80 9.71 -8.28 -5.72
C PHE A 80 8.83 -7.83 -4.53
N SER A 81 7.94 -8.68 -3.99
CA SER A 81 7.07 -8.27 -2.88
C SER A 81 7.83 -7.91 -1.62
N ASP A 82 8.90 -8.64 -1.32
CA ASP A 82 9.61 -8.51 -0.04
C ASP A 82 10.39 -7.19 0.03
N GLU A 83 10.76 -6.65 -1.13
CA GLU A 83 11.42 -5.35 -1.25
C GLU A 83 10.40 -4.21 -1.38
N TYR A 84 9.48 -4.30 -2.35
CA TYR A 84 8.64 -3.18 -2.76
C TYR A 84 7.26 -3.13 -2.08
N LEU A 85 6.88 -4.15 -1.32
CA LEU A 85 5.66 -4.20 -0.49
C LEU A 85 5.97 -4.48 0.99
N ARG A 86 7.22 -4.26 1.42
CA ARG A 86 7.64 -4.45 2.81
C ARG A 86 6.84 -3.60 3.77
N SER A 87 6.67 -4.11 4.99
CA SER A 87 6.12 -3.34 6.10
C SER A 87 7.06 -2.15 6.44
N PRO A 88 6.52 -1.00 6.90
CA PRO A 88 7.32 0.10 7.40
C PRO A 88 8.21 -0.35 8.56
N ASN A 89 9.49 0.04 8.53
CA ASN A 89 10.42 -0.18 9.64
C ASN A 89 10.43 1.05 10.58
N ALA A 90 11.26 1.02 11.62
CA ALA A 90 11.35 2.12 12.59
C ALA A 90 11.69 3.48 11.93
N ASN A 91 12.56 3.49 10.92
CA ASN A 91 12.94 4.72 10.20
C ASN A 91 11.77 5.27 9.36
N ASP A 92 11.01 4.39 8.70
CA ASP A 92 9.81 4.79 7.97
C ASP A 92 8.78 5.40 8.93
N ILE A 93 8.55 4.75 10.08
CA ILE A 93 7.63 5.22 11.10
C ILE A 93 8.08 6.58 11.65
N ALA A 94 9.34 6.74 12.02
CA ALA A 94 9.88 8.02 12.50
C ALA A 94 9.66 9.15 11.47
N ARG A 95 9.93 8.88 10.19
CA ARG A 95 9.69 9.85 9.11
C ARG A 95 8.21 10.20 8.96
N LEU A 96 7.31 9.21 9.02
CA LEU A 96 5.87 9.44 8.94
C LEU A 96 5.38 10.31 10.11
N LEU A 97 5.90 10.06 11.32
CA LEU A 97 5.55 10.84 12.51
C LEU A 97 5.99 12.30 12.38
N VAL A 98 7.20 12.56 11.89
CA VAL A 98 7.68 13.94 11.62
C VAL A 98 6.79 14.64 10.60
N VAL A 99 6.42 13.97 9.51
CA VAL A 99 5.51 14.54 8.49
C VAL A 99 4.11 14.79 9.06
N GLY A 100 3.62 13.90 9.92
CA GLY A 100 2.34 14.07 10.60
C GLY A 100 2.33 15.27 11.54
N GLU A 101 3.37 15.41 12.36
CA GLU A 101 3.53 16.52 13.30
C GLU A 101 3.60 17.87 12.57
N GLN A 102 4.38 17.97 11.49
CA GLN A 102 4.44 19.17 10.64
C GLN A 102 3.07 19.59 10.08
N ARG A 103 2.14 18.65 9.94
CA ARG A 103 0.78 18.88 9.45
C ARG A 103 -0.24 19.09 10.57
N GLY A 104 0.18 19.14 11.84
CA GLY A 104 -0.70 19.28 13.00
C GLY A 104 -1.37 17.97 13.43
N PHE A 105 -0.81 16.82 13.03
CA PHE A 105 -1.29 15.49 13.37
C PHE A 105 -0.18 14.63 14.03
N PRO A 106 0.21 14.92 15.28
CA PRO A 106 1.17 14.08 16.01
C PRO A 106 0.67 12.65 16.13
N GLY A 107 1.52 11.64 15.92
CA GLY A 107 1.13 10.23 15.99
C GLY A 107 0.51 9.64 14.72
N MET A 108 0.33 10.46 13.67
CA MET A 108 -0.26 10.00 12.41
C MET A 108 0.71 9.16 11.59
N LEU A 109 0.29 7.95 11.22
CA LEU A 109 1.02 7.05 10.33
C LEU A 109 0.62 7.19 8.85
N GLY A 110 -0.50 7.87 8.58
CA GLY A 110 -0.96 8.17 7.25
C GLY A 110 -2.49 8.24 7.16
N SER A 111 -3.00 8.06 5.95
CA SER A 111 -4.44 7.99 5.68
C SER A 111 -4.81 6.63 5.11
N ILE A 112 -5.99 6.13 5.46
CA ILE A 112 -6.57 4.91 4.90
C ILE A 112 -7.84 5.24 4.14
N ASP A 113 -7.97 4.64 2.96
CA ASP A 113 -9.16 4.79 2.14
C ASP A 113 -9.44 3.54 1.31
N CYS A 114 -10.71 3.32 0.97
CA CYS A 114 -11.15 2.18 0.17
C CYS A 114 -11.38 2.60 -1.29
N MET A 115 -10.75 1.90 -2.23
CA MET A 115 -11.19 1.98 -3.63
C MET A 115 -12.52 1.24 -3.80
N HIS A 116 -13.55 1.98 -4.24
CA HIS A 116 -14.87 1.43 -4.52
C HIS A 116 -14.88 0.74 -5.89
N TRP A 117 -14.44 -0.50 -5.94
CA TRP A 117 -14.61 -1.34 -7.13
C TRP A 117 -16.02 -1.91 -7.21
N LYS A 118 -16.73 -1.60 -8.30
CA LYS A 118 -18.01 -2.26 -8.61
C LYS A 118 -17.76 -3.71 -9.02
N TRP A 119 -17.74 -4.60 -8.03
CA TRP A 119 -17.65 -6.05 -8.22
C TRP A 119 -19.03 -6.69 -8.14
N LYS A 120 -19.38 -7.48 -9.17
CA LYS A 120 -20.66 -8.23 -9.18
C LYS A 120 -20.71 -9.33 -8.10
N ASN A 121 -19.54 -9.83 -7.66
CA ASN A 121 -19.40 -10.97 -6.75
C ASN A 121 -18.49 -10.68 -5.53
N CYS A 122 -18.45 -9.44 -5.03
CA CYS A 122 -17.67 -9.14 -3.82
C CYS A 122 -18.28 -9.89 -2.62
N PRO A 123 -17.57 -10.83 -1.96
CA PRO A 123 -18.14 -11.51 -0.81
C PRO A 123 -18.30 -10.50 0.33
N ALA A 124 -19.50 -10.34 0.87
CA ALA A 124 -19.76 -9.41 1.96
C ALA A 124 -18.95 -9.72 3.25
N ALA A 125 -18.31 -10.89 3.31
CA ALA A 125 -17.60 -11.41 4.48
C ALA A 125 -16.17 -10.87 4.71
N TRP A 126 -15.64 -9.97 3.87
CA TRP A 126 -14.22 -9.54 3.95
C TRP A 126 -13.92 -8.38 4.91
N LYS A 127 -14.92 -7.80 5.58
CA LYS A 127 -14.72 -6.66 6.50
C LYS A 127 -13.81 -6.96 7.70
N GLU A 128 -13.46 -8.22 7.98
CA GLU A 128 -12.73 -8.62 9.20
C GLU A 128 -11.34 -9.24 8.96
N ARG A 129 -10.82 -9.29 7.72
CA ARG A 129 -9.55 -9.98 7.41
C ARG A 129 -8.40 -9.08 6.95
N SER A 130 -8.42 -7.79 7.32
CA SER A 130 -7.31 -6.90 6.99
C SER A 130 -6.08 -7.23 7.85
N PHE A 131 -4.94 -7.47 7.20
CA PHE A 131 -3.65 -7.72 7.86
C PHE A 131 -2.94 -6.42 8.31
N ILE A 132 -3.57 -5.25 8.11
CA ILE A 132 -2.94 -3.95 8.39
C ILE A 132 -2.47 -3.80 9.85
N PHE A 133 -3.16 -4.44 10.79
CA PHE A 133 -2.83 -4.40 12.22
C PHE A 133 -2.22 -5.70 12.72
N THR A 134 -1.79 -6.62 11.84
CA THR A 134 -1.25 -7.92 12.25
C THR A 134 0.03 -7.76 13.06
N GLU A 135 0.99 -6.96 12.58
CA GLU A 135 2.24 -6.71 13.31
C GLU A 135 1.98 -6.01 14.65
N LEU A 136 1.01 -5.11 14.69
CA LEU A 136 0.63 -4.40 15.91
C LEU A 136 -0.02 -5.33 16.94
N ALA A 137 -0.97 -6.16 16.52
CA ALA A 137 -1.60 -7.17 17.37
C ALA A 137 -0.59 -8.20 17.88
N GLN A 138 0.39 -8.56 17.06
CA GLN A 138 1.49 -9.45 17.45
C GLN A 138 2.58 -8.74 18.28
N GLY A 139 2.53 -7.41 18.39
CA GLY A 139 3.50 -6.59 19.11
C GLY A 139 4.89 -6.58 18.49
N ARG A 140 4.96 -6.76 17.17
CA ARG A 140 6.16 -6.66 16.34
C ARG A 140 6.24 -5.32 15.61
N ALA A 141 5.16 -4.53 15.62
CA ALA A 141 5.16 -3.19 15.04
C ALA A 141 6.16 -2.28 15.79
N PRO A 142 6.87 -1.39 15.07
CA PRO A 142 7.73 -0.40 15.72
C PRO A 142 6.96 0.47 16.72
N PRO A 143 7.58 0.86 17.84
CA PRO A 143 6.93 1.70 18.84
C PRO A 143 6.65 3.11 18.27
N VAL A 144 5.53 3.69 18.69
CA VAL A 144 5.13 5.06 18.35
C VAL A 144 4.86 5.77 19.65
N ASN A 145 5.54 6.88 19.95
CA ASN A 145 5.30 7.66 21.16
C ASN A 145 5.07 9.12 20.78
N TYR A 146 4.00 9.72 21.28
CA TYR A 146 3.70 11.14 21.08
C TYR A 146 2.81 11.65 22.20
N THR A 147 2.86 12.96 22.46
CA THR A 147 2.11 13.62 23.52
C THR A 147 1.20 14.69 22.93
N ILE A 148 -0.08 14.69 23.30
CA ILE A 148 -1.04 15.72 22.86
C ILE A 148 -1.73 16.27 24.11
N ASN A 149 -1.72 17.59 24.28
CA ASN A 149 -2.36 18.28 25.42
C ASN A 149 -1.97 17.71 26.81
N GLY A 150 -0.75 17.18 26.96
CA GLY A 150 -0.26 16.56 28.20
C GLY A 150 -0.65 15.09 28.39
N ASN A 151 -1.32 14.47 27.42
CA ASN A 151 -1.65 13.05 27.40
C ASN A 151 -0.68 12.29 26.49
N ASP A 152 -0.10 11.21 27.00
CA ASP A 152 0.84 10.37 26.27
C ASP A 152 0.13 9.23 25.53
N TYR A 153 0.54 9.00 24.29
CA TYR A 153 0.01 7.96 23.42
C TYR A 153 1.14 7.10 22.88
N THR A 154 0.94 5.79 22.93
CA THR A 154 1.89 4.77 22.46
C THR A 154 1.45 4.09 21.16
N MET A 155 0.33 4.56 20.58
CA MET A 155 -0.36 3.92 19.47
C MET A 155 -0.54 4.89 18.32
N GLY A 156 0.16 4.66 17.21
CA GLY A 156 -0.05 5.44 15.99
C GLY A 156 -1.44 5.22 15.40
N TYR A 157 -1.94 6.22 14.67
CA TYR A 157 -3.28 6.15 14.05
C TYR A 157 -3.26 6.51 12.57
N TYR A 158 -4.32 6.10 11.87
CA TYR A 158 -4.58 6.47 10.49
C TYR A 158 -5.82 7.37 10.38
N LEU A 159 -5.76 8.38 9.52
CA LEU A 159 -6.93 9.18 9.17
C LEU A 159 -7.86 8.36 8.27
N ALA A 160 -9.11 8.18 8.70
CA ALA A 160 -10.09 7.31 8.07
C ALA A 160 -11.41 8.06 7.83
N ASP A 161 -12.24 7.57 6.91
CA ASP A 161 -13.55 8.17 6.64
C ASP A 161 -14.63 7.65 7.61
N GLY A 162 -15.88 7.97 7.30
CA GLY A 162 -17.03 7.53 8.09
C GLY A 162 -17.30 6.02 8.07
N ILE A 163 -16.81 5.26 7.08
CA ILE A 163 -17.14 3.84 6.91
C ILE A 163 -16.31 2.90 7.79
N TYR A 164 -15.20 3.39 8.34
CA TYR A 164 -14.34 2.63 9.26
C TYR A 164 -14.92 2.56 10.67
N PRO A 165 -14.62 1.49 11.44
CA PRO A 165 -15.06 1.38 12.84
C PRO A 165 -14.38 2.40 13.74
N LYS A 166 -14.95 2.62 14.94
CA LYS A 166 -14.39 3.50 15.97
C LYS A 166 -13.28 2.79 16.75
N TRP A 167 -12.16 2.55 16.10
CA TRP A 167 -10.97 1.93 16.70
C TRP A 167 -9.97 3.01 17.12
N SER A 168 -9.17 2.74 18.15
CA SER A 168 -8.15 3.69 18.65
C SER A 168 -7.09 4.00 17.59
N THR A 169 -6.85 3.06 16.68
CA THR A 169 -5.95 3.20 15.53
C THR A 169 -6.54 4.00 14.36
N PHE A 170 -7.80 4.45 14.45
CA PHE A 170 -8.43 5.29 13.43
C PHE A 170 -8.85 6.63 14.00
N VAL A 171 -8.60 7.70 13.27
CA VAL A 171 -9.21 9.01 13.50
C VAL A 171 -10.17 9.28 12.35
N LYS A 172 -11.47 9.20 12.65
CA LYS A 172 -12.54 9.25 11.65
C LYS A 172 -12.88 10.68 11.26
N THR A 173 -13.39 10.86 10.05
CA THR A 173 -14.00 12.11 9.61
C THR A 173 -15.17 12.49 10.51
N ILE A 174 -15.26 13.76 10.89
CA ILE A 174 -16.39 14.32 11.63
C ILE A 174 -17.52 14.63 10.64
N PRO A 175 -18.67 13.92 10.68
CA PRO A 175 -19.79 14.23 9.81
C PRO A 175 -20.42 15.56 10.24
N SER A 176 -20.69 16.44 9.27
CA SER A 176 -21.38 17.72 9.48
C SER A 176 -20.82 18.55 10.65
N PRO A 177 -19.53 18.95 10.61
CA PRO A 177 -18.85 19.57 11.75
C PRO A 177 -19.52 20.89 12.17
N GLN A 178 -19.90 20.96 13.45
CA GLN A 178 -20.50 22.15 14.06
C GLN A 178 -19.45 22.93 14.87
N GLY A 179 -19.45 24.25 14.73
CA GLY A 179 -18.47 25.14 15.34
C GLY A 179 -17.14 25.24 14.60
N ASN A 180 -16.40 26.32 14.84
CA ASN A 180 -15.18 26.65 14.08
C ASN A 180 -14.05 25.64 14.30
N LYS A 181 -13.87 25.13 15.54
CA LYS A 181 -12.85 24.11 15.86
C LYS A 181 -13.01 22.85 15.01
N LYS A 182 -14.19 22.25 15.05
CA LYS A 182 -14.49 21.01 14.32
C LYS A 182 -14.45 21.21 12.80
N LYS A 183 -14.89 22.37 12.31
CA LYS A 183 -14.81 22.72 10.87
C LYS A 183 -13.37 22.82 10.40
N ASN A 184 -12.50 23.47 11.18
CA ASN A 184 -11.07 23.58 10.85
C ASN A 184 -10.39 22.21 10.86
N PHE A 185 -10.62 21.42 11.91
CA PHE A 185 -10.08 20.06 12.01
C PHE A 185 -10.52 19.18 10.84
N ALA A 186 -11.82 19.16 10.52
CA ALA A 186 -12.34 18.38 9.40
C ALA A 186 -11.72 18.80 8.06
N ARG A 187 -11.52 20.10 7.83
CA ARG A 187 -10.86 20.61 6.61
C ARG A 187 -9.39 20.16 6.52
N ALA A 188 -8.67 20.19 7.63
CA ALA A 188 -7.27 19.76 7.65
C ALA A 188 -7.14 18.24 7.47
N GLN A 189 -8.00 17.47 8.13
CA GLN A 189 -8.08 16.01 7.96
C GLN A 189 -8.38 15.64 6.51
N GLU A 190 -9.35 16.31 5.88
CA GLU A 190 -9.67 16.13 4.46
C GLU A 190 -8.46 16.45 3.58
N SER A 191 -7.75 17.54 3.87
CA SER A 191 -6.53 17.91 3.14
C SER A 191 -5.43 16.85 3.27
N ALA A 192 -5.23 16.27 4.45
CA ALA A 192 -4.25 15.21 4.66
C ALA A 192 -4.68 13.89 3.96
N ARG A 193 -5.98 13.59 3.96
CA ARG A 193 -6.54 12.43 3.26
C ARG A 193 -6.41 12.52 1.73
N LYS A 194 -6.32 13.72 1.15
CA LYS A 194 -6.08 13.85 -0.30
C LYS A 194 -4.81 13.18 -0.78
N ASP A 195 -3.83 12.92 0.09
CA ASP A 195 -2.62 12.20 -0.30
C ASP A 195 -2.92 10.77 -0.76
N VAL A 196 -3.82 10.06 -0.08
CA VAL A 196 -4.19 8.69 -0.49
C VAL A 196 -5.03 8.69 -1.76
N GLU A 197 -5.93 9.67 -1.92
CA GLU A 197 -6.70 9.86 -3.16
C GLU A 197 -5.79 10.17 -4.37
N ARG A 198 -4.82 11.08 -4.17
CA ARG A 198 -3.82 11.43 -5.20
C ARG A 198 -2.95 10.24 -5.55
N ALA A 199 -2.49 9.47 -4.56
CA ALA A 199 -1.71 8.26 -4.79
C ALA A 199 -2.51 7.24 -5.63
N PHE A 200 -3.78 7.02 -5.32
CA PHE A 200 -4.65 6.18 -6.15
C PHE A 200 -4.85 6.77 -7.55
N GLY A 201 -5.04 8.09 -7.68
CA GLY A 201 -5.15 8.76 -8.97
C GLY A 201 -3.92 8.56 -9.86
N VAL A 202 -2.73 8.71 -9.30
CA VAL A 202 -1.45 8.44 -9.99
C VAL A 202 -1.36 6.97 -10.41
N LEU A 203 -1.72 6.04 -9.52
CA LEU A 203 -1.70 4.61 -9.82
C LEU A 203 -2.68 4.26 -10.95
N GLN A 204 -3.89 4.81 -10.92
CA GLN A 204 -4.93 4.60 -11.94
C GLN A 204 -4.59 5.25 -13.29
N GLN A 205 -3.90 6.38 -13.27
CA GLN A 205 -3.41 7.05 -14.48
C GLN A 205 -2.31 6.22 -15.14
N ARG A 206 -1.40 5.64 -14.33
CA ARG A 206 -0.30 4.80 -14.81
C ARG A 206 -0.76 3.42 -15.26
N PHE A 207 -1.71 2.82 -14.55
CA PHE A 207 -2.23 1.47 -14.80
C PHE A 207 -3.74 1.49 -14.99
N ALA A 208 -4.17 1.66 -16.24
CA ALA A 208 -5.58 1.75 -16.56
C ALA A 208 -6.38 0.48 -16.20
N ILE A 209 -5.72 -0.68 -16.08
CA ILE A 209 -6.37 -1.93 -15.65
C ILE A 209 -7.05 -1.80 -14.28
N VAL A 210 -6.56 -0.88 -13.42
CA VAL A 210 -7.10 -0.62 -12.07
C VAL A 210 -8.44 0.14 -12.13
N ARG A 211 -8.73 0.82 -13.24
CA ARG A 211 -9.97 1.60 -13.45
C ARG A 211 -11.14 0.74 -13.93
N GLY A 212 -10.84 -0.34 -14.66
CA GLY A 212 -11.83 -1.16 -15.35
C GLY A 212 -12.60 -2.11 -14.42
N PRO A 213 -13.85 -2.47 -14.76
CA PRO A 213 -14.59 -3.48 -14.03
C PRO A 213 -13.93 -4.85 -14.16
N SER A 214 -13.50 -5.42 -13.03
CA SER A 214 -12.69 -6.64 -12.97
C SER A 214 -13.47 -7.96 -13.11
N ARG A 215 -14.50 -8.00 -13.96
CA ARG A 215 -15.47 -9.13 -14.00
C ARG A 215 -14.87 -10.47 -14.43
N LEU A 216 -13.75 -10.45 -15.16
CA LEU A 216 -13.10 -11.64 -15.73
C LEU A 216 -12.01 -12.24 -14.85
N PHE A 217 -11.65 -11.59 -13.74
CA PHE A 217 -10.53 -12.00 -12.91
C PHE A 217 -11.00 -12.64 -11.59
N LYS A 218 -10.30 -13.70 -11.18
CA LYS A 218 -10.45 -14.27 -9.84
C LYS A 218 -9.82 -13.32 -8.80
N VAL A 219 -10.22 -13.44 -7.54
CA VAL A 219 -9.70 -12.62 -6.43
C VAL A 219 -8.18 -12.67 -6.34
N ASN A 220 -7.58 -13.86 -6.48
CA ASN A 220 -6.13 -14.03 -6.43
C ASN A 220 -5.44 -13.35 -7.62
N ASP A 221 -6.04 -13.43 -8.81
CA ASP A 221 -5.53 -12.74 -10.01
C ASP A 221 -5.55 -11.22 -9.80
N LEU A 222 -6.63 -10.69 -9.21
CA LEU A 222 -6.75 -9.25 -8.93
C LEU A 222 -5.81 -8.78 -7.83
N THR A 223 -5.61 -9.61 -6.81
CA THR A 223 -4.62 -9.35 -5.76
C THR A 223 -3.23 -9.24 -6.38
N ASN A 224 -2.87 -10.17 -7.27
CA ASN A 224 -1.59 -10.14 -7.95
C ASN A 224 -1.46 -8.95 -8.90
N ILE A 225 -2.51 -8.62 -9.67
CA ILE A 225 -2.52 -7.44 -10.55
C ILE A 225 -2.30 -6.16 -9.72
N MET A 226 -3.05 -5.98 -8.63
CA MET A 226 -2.90 -4.80 -7.76
C MET A 226 -1.51 -4.70 -7.15
N LYS A 227 -1.01 -5.79 -6.56
CA LYS A 227 0.34 -5.84 -6.01
C LYS A 227 1.40 -5.56 -7.07
N THR A 228 1.25 -6.12 -8.27
CA THR A 228 2.13 -5.87 -9.41
C THR A 228 2.14 -4.40 -9.81
N CYS A 229 0.97 -3.75 -9.91
CA CYS A 229 0.90 -2.32 -10.20
C CYS A 229 1.64 -1.48 -9.15
N VAL A 230 1.51 -1.80 -7.86
CA VAL A 230 2.20 -1.09 -6.78
C VAL A 230 3.71 -1.33 -6.84
N ILE A 231 4.14 -2.58 -7.01
CA ILE A 231 5.56 -2.94 -7.15
C ILE A 231 6.17 -2.19 -8.34
N LEU A 232 5.57 -2.30 -9.52
CA LEU A 232 6.06 -1.61 -10.71
C LEU A 232 6.02 -0.09 -10.56
N HIS A 233 5.03 0.46 -9.86
CA HIS A 233 5.01 1.89 -9.54
C HIS A 233 6.24 2.29 -8.73
N ASN A 234 6.51 1.57 -7.64
CA ASN A 234 7.62 1.86 -6.73
C ASN A 234 8.98 1.68 -7.43
N MET A 235 9.15 0.61 -8.21
CA MET A 235 10.35 0.40 -9.03
C MET A 235 10.60 1.54 -10.02
N ILE A 236 9.53 2.03 -10.67
CA ILE A 236 9.66 3.17 -11.60
C ILE A 236 10.01 4.45 -10.85
N ILE A 237 9.42 4.70 -9.67
CA ILE A 237 9.76 5.88 -8.86
C ILE A 237 11.21 5.83 -8.39
N GLU A 238 11.74 4.66 -8.04
CA GLU A 238 13.15 4.48 -7.70
C GLU A 238 14.07 4.73 -8.90
N ASP A 239 13.74 4.15 -10.07
CA ASP A 239 14.50 4.32 -11.32
C ASP A 239 14.47 5.75 -11.88
N GLU A 240 13.38 6.50 -11.64
CA GLU A 240 13.22 7.90 -12.06
C GLU A 240 13.81 8.92 -11.07
N ARG A 241 14.24 8.49 -9.87
CA ARG A 241 14.94 9.38 -8.93
C ARG A 241 16.34 9.66 -9.48
N ASP A 242 16.51 10.85 -10.03
CA ASP A 242 17.81 11.43 -10.36
C ASP A 242 18.70 11.48 -9.11
N ASP A 243 19.93 10.95 -9.19
CA ASP A 243 21.01 11.10 -8.18
C ASP A 243 21.41 12.59 -7.94
N SER A 244 20.74 13.54 -8.59
CA SER A 244 21.06 14.97 -8.60
C SER A 244 20.11 15.86 -7.78
N GLN A 245 19.14 15.29 -7.05
CA GLN A 245 18.39 16.02 -6.01
C GLN A 245 18.71 15.46 -4.62
N GLY A 246 19.95 15.71 -4.18
CA GLY A 246 20.42 15.49 -2.83
C GLY A 246 19.69 16.36 -1.80
N LEU A 247 18.51 15.91 -1.37
CA LEU A 247 18.24 15.91 0.07
C LEU A 247 18.95 14.69 0.64
N ASN A 248 20.26 14.84 0.87
CA ASN A 248 21.05 13.93 1.69
C ASN A 248 20.34 13.79 3.05
N MET A 249 19.69 12.66 3.28
CA MET A 249 19.72 12.06 4.60
C MET A 249 20.41 10.72 4.38
N GLU A 250 21.68 10.68 4.78
CA GLU A 250 22.61 9.56 4.62
C GLU A 250 21.92 8.23 4.91
N TYR A 251 21.83 7.40 3.87
CA TYR A 251 21.65 5.97 4.01
C TYR A 251 23.03 5.40 4.32
N ASP A 252 23.38 5.30 5.60
CA ASP A 252 24.07 4.13 6.16
C ASP A 252 24.52 4.32 7.61
N GLN A 253 24.55 3.18 8.31
CA GLN A 253 25.23 2.87 9.57
C GLN A 253 24.59 3.39 10.86
N LEU A 254 23.83 2.52 11.56
CA LEU A 254 24.01 2.27 12.99
C LEU A 254 23.58 0.82 13.35
N ASP A 255 24.29 0.27 14.33
CA ASP A 255 24.53 -1.13 14.66
C ASP A 255 23.34 -2.10 14.84
N ASP A 256 23.58 -3.34 14.42
CA ASP A 256 22.83 -4.56 14.76
C ASP A 256 23.05 -4.91 16.24
N ASP A 257 22.19 -4.40 17.15
CA ASP A 257 22.01 -4.98 18.48
C ASP A 257 20.63 -5.63 18.57
N ILE A 258 20.61 -6.95 18.35
CA ILE A 258 19.43 -7.83 18.47
C ILE A 258 19.29 -8.24 19.95
N PRO A 259 18.21 -7.88 20.67
CA PRO A 259 17.99 -8.40 22.01
C PRO A 259 17.53 -9.87 21.96
N GLU A 260 18.17 -10.73 22.74
CA GLU A 260 17.80 -12.14 22.94
C GLU A 260 16.35 -12.29 23.44
N LEU A 261 15.54 -13.03 22.66
CA LEU A 261 14.16 -13.37 23.03
C LEU A 261 14.12 -14.51 24.07
N SER A 262 13.69 -14.16 25.27
CA SER A 262 13.26 -15.11 26.31
C SER A 262 11.87 -15.70 25.99
N ARG A 263 11.80 -17.02 25.86
CA ARG A 263 10.58 -17.80 25.57
C ARG A 263 9.76 -18.06 26.84
N ASN A 264 8.52 -17.57 26.92
CA ASN A 264 7.50 -18.09 27.84
C ASN A 264 6.11 -18.14 27.15
N PRO A 265 5.56 -19.33 26.81
CA PRO A 265 4.47 -19.47 25.82
C PRO A 265 3.06 -19.08 26.29
N THR A 266 2.86 -18.70 27.56
CA THR A 266 1.50 -18.51 28.13
C THR A 266 1.06 -17.04 28.16
N ASN A 267 2.01 -16.09 28.20
CA ASN A 267 1.71 -14.65 28.20
C ASN A 267 1.40 -14.10 26.80
N GLU A 268 1.89 -14.75 25.74
CA GLU A 268 1.75 -14.26 24.37
C GLU A 268 0.29 -14.20 23.88
N PHE A 269 -0.52 -15.21 24.19
CA PHE A 269 -1.92 -15.24 23.77
C PHE A 269 -2.78 -14.20 24.49
N MET A 270 -2.58 -14.03 25.80
CA MET A 270 -3.29 -13.00 26.58
C MET A 270 -2.85 -11.59 26.16
N ASN A 271 -1.55 -11.38 25.93
CA ASN A 271 -1.03 -10.12 25.39
C ASN A 271 -1.58 -9.83 23.99
N PHE A 272 -1.72 -10.87 23.14
CA PHE A 272 -2.34 -10.75 21.83
C PHE A 272 -3.82 -10.33 21.91
N ILE A 273 -4.59 -10.98 22.80
CA ILE A 273 -6.00 -10.60 23.05
C ILE A 273 -6.09 -9.16 23.57
N GLN A 274 -5.24 -8.81 24.53
CA GLN A 274 -5.21 -7.49 25.14
C GLN A 274 -4.91 -6.39 24.10
N ARG A 275 -3.88 -6.57 23.27
CA ARG A 275 -3.57 -5.64 22.17
C ARG A 275 -4.72 -5.54 21.17
N HIS A 276 -5.42 -6.65 20.90
CA HIS A 276 -6.62 -6.63 20.06
C HIS A 276 -7.76 -5.80 20.66
N HIS A 277 -7.93 -5.83 21.99
CA HIS A 277 -8.87 -4.96 22.68
C HIS A 277 -8.45 -3.49 22.60
N GLU A 278 -7.18 -3.19 22.85
CA GLU A 278 -6.62 -1.83 22.80
C GLU A 278 -6.75 -1.20 21.41
N ILE A 279 -6.42 -1.94 20.35
CA ILE A 279 -6.58 -1.50 18.95
C ILE A 279 -8.03 -1.11 18.67
N ARG A 280 -8.99 -1.84 19.24
CA ARG A 280 -10.42 -1.67 18.96
C ARG A 280 -11.13 -0.79 19.98
N ASP A 281 -10.39 -0.16 20.89
CA ASP A 281 -10.97 0.61 21.98
C ASP A 281 -11.66 1.89 21.46
N SER A 282 -12.99 1.89 21.52
CA SER A 282 -13.81 3.02 21.15
C SER A 282 -13.70 4.19 22.13
N SER A 283 -13.41 3.97 23.42
CA SER A 283 -13.20 5.07 24.37
C SER A 283 -11.93 5.85 24.01
N ALA A 284 -10.82 5.13 23.84
CA ALA A 284 -9.54 5.70 23.41
C ALA A 284 -9.66 6.46 22.07
N HIS A 285 -10.43 5.93 21.11
CA HIS A 285 -10.75 6.62 19.86
C HIS A 285 -11.38 8.01 20.08
N HIS A 286 -12.41 8.12 20.92
CA HIS A 286 -13.08 9.41 21.13
C HIS A 286 -12.17 10.38 21.90
N HIS A 287 -11.41 9.88 22.88
CA HIS A 287 -10.48 10.70 23.65
C HIS A 287 -9.39 11.30 22.76
N LEU A 288 -8.72 10.47 21.96
CA LEU A 288 -7.71 10.91 20.99
C LEU A 288 -8.28 11.93 19.99
N GLN A 289 -9.50 11.68 19.47
CA GLN A 289 -10.12 12.61 18.52
C GLN A 289 -10.39 13.98 19.15
N VAL A 290 -10.85 14.04 20.40
CA VAL A 290 -11.09 15.32 21.10
C VAL A 290 -9.78 16.08 21.30
N ASP A 291 -8.73 15.38 21.74
CA ASP A 291 -7.42 15.98 21.98
C ASP A 291 -6.79 16.53 20.70
N LEU A 292 -6.90 15.79 19.60
CA LEU A 292 -6.45 16.24 18.29
C LEU A 292 -7.21 17.47 17.79
N ILE A 293 -8.53 17.56 18.02
CA ILE A 293 -9.32 18.74 17.66
C ILE A 293 -8.83 19.97 18.42
N GLU A 294 -8.54 19.83 19.71
CA GLU A 294 -8.08 20.94 20.54
C GLU A 294 -6.65 21.35 20.20
N HIS A 295 -5.75 20.38 20.06
CA HIS A 295 -4.35 20.60 19.66
C HIS A 295 -4.27 21.33 18.32
N HIS A 296 -5.02 20.86 17.33
CA HIS A 296 -4.99 21.45 16.00
C HIS A 296 -5.54 22.88 15.99
N TRP A 297 -6.52 23.18 16.84
CA TRP A 297 -7.03 24.53 17.02
C TRP A 297 -5.97 25.48 17.59
N GLN A 298 -5.22 25.03 18.61
CA GLN A 298 -4.13 25.80 19.20
C GLN A 298 -2.97 25.99 18.22
N PHE A 299 -2.60 24.94 17.49
CA PHE A 299 -1.55 24.97 16.47
C PHE A 299 -1.79 26.03 15.40
N HIS A 300 -3.04 26.18 14.94
CA HIS A 300 -3.41 27.21 13.96
C HIS A 300 -3.54 28.63 14.53
N SER A 301 -3.60 28.80 15.85
CA SER A 301 -3.62 30.13 16.47
C SER A 301 -2.22 30.73 16.68
N GLN A 302 -1.17 29.94 16.45
CA GLN A 302 0.24 30.32 16.63
C GLN A 302 1.02 30.48 15.32
N GLN A 303 0.41 30.18 14.16
CA GLN A 303 0.94 30.42 12.81
C GLN A 303 0.29 31.67 12.19
#